data_AF-A0A9E1I033-F1
#
_entry.id   AF-A0A9E1I033-F1
#
_cell.length_a   1.000
_cell.length_b   1.000
_cell.length_c   1.000
_cell.angle_alpha   90.00
_cell.angle_beta   90.00
_cell.angle_gamma   90.00
#
_symmetry.space_group_name_H-M   'P 1'
#
loop_
_entity.id
_entity.type
_entity.pdbx_description
1 polymer ?
#
loop_
_entity_poly.entity_id
_entity_poly.type
_entity_poly.pdbx_seq_one_letter_code
_entity_poly.pdbx_strand_id
1 'polypeptide(L)'
;QPKVVQDAIQKYKENNDWLAHFLDDCCEAGDDFEAKSGEFYNAYRSYCLQMGEYTRSTTDFYSALESTGVVRKRTRTGVIIYGLKLKSEFED
;
A
#
# COMPACT_ATOMS: atom_id res chain seq x y z
N GLN A 1 -6.28 -4.46 17.75
CA GLN A 1 -5.65 -3.98 16.49
C GLN A 1 -4.56 -2.98 16.85
N PRO A 2 -3.39 -3.00 16.17
CA PRO A 2 -2.27 -2.12 16.51
C PRO A 2 -2.57 -0.69 16.07
N LYS A 3 -2.34 0.28 16.97
CA LYS A 3 -2.61 1.72 16.75
C LYS A 3 -1.66 2.37 15.74
N VAL A 4 -0.47 1.80 15.57
CA VAL A 4 0.61 2.37 14.77
C VAL A 4 0.26 2.50 13.29
N VAL A 5 -0.57 1.61 12.77
CA VAL A 5 -0.90 1.60 11.34
C VAL A 5 -2.19 2.39 11.04
N GLN A 6 -3.13 2.48 11.99
CA GLN A 6 -4.21 3.46 11.89
C GLN A 6 -3.66 4.90 11.87
N ASP A 7 -2.64 5.19 12.70
CA ASP A 7 -1.95 6.48 12.67
C ASP A 7 -1.19 6.72 11.36
N ALA A 8 -0.61 5.68 10.74
CA ALA A 8 0.08 5.79 9.45
C ALA A 8 -0.87 6.22 8.32
N ILE A 9 -2.08 5.64 8.29
CA ILE A 9 -3.14 6.01 7.33
C ILE A 9 -3.72 7.39 7.69
N GLN A 10 -3.89 7.69 8.98
CA GLN A 10 -4.50 8.93 9.46
C GLN A 10 -3.58 10.15 9.30
N LYS A 11 -2.25 10.00 9.41
CA LYS A 11 -1.28 11.06 9.10
C LYS A 11 -1.21 11.40 7.61
N TYR A 12 -1.56 10.47 6.74
CA TYR A 12 -1.51 10.69 5.29
C TYR A 12 -2.82 11.20 4.69
N LYS A 13 -3.91 11.14 5.47
CA LYS A 13 -5.25 11.63 5.12
C LYS A 13 -5.32 13.12 4.78
N GLU A 14 -4.29 13.91 5.12
CA GLU A 14 -4.31 15.36 4.88
C GLU A 14 -3.75 15.76 3.49
N ASN A 15 -3.12 14.86 2.72
CA ASN A 15 -2.43 15.26 1.47
C ASN A 15 -2.59 14.34 0.24
N ASN A 16 -3.12 13.11 0.34
CA ASN A 16 -3.21 12.21 -0.82
C ASN A 16 -4.39 11.23 -0.69
N ASP A 17 -5.55 11.66 -1.15
CA ASP A 17 -6.80 10.87 -1.12
C ASP A 17 -6.66 9.53 -1.86
N TRP A 18 -5.98 9.50 -3.00
CA TRP A 18 -5.86 8.31 -3.85
C TRP A 18 -5.11 7.14 -3.20
N LEU A 19 -4.05 7.40 -2.42
CA LEU A 19 -3.30 6.34 -1.74
C LEU A 19 -4.03 5.89 -0.50
N ALA A 20 -4.62 6.83 0.25
CA ALA A 20 -5.41 6.51 1.43
C ALA A 20 -6.60 5.62 1.07
N HIS A 21 -7.31 5.90 -0.03
CA HIS A 21 -8.42 5.08 -0.51
C HIS A 21 -7.96 3.66 -0.86
N PHE A 22 -6.87 3.52 -1.63
CA PHE A 22 -6.34 2.20 -1.96
C PHE A 22 -5.90 1.41 -0.72
N LEU A 23 -5.25 2.07 0.25
CA LEU A 23 -4.81 1.41 1.47
C LEU A 23 -5.97 0.99 2.38
N ASP A 24 -7.06 1.75 2.41
CA ASP A 24 -8.25 1.44 3.22
C ASP A 24 -9.10 0.33 2.57
N ASP A 25 -9.28 0.41 1.25
CA ASP A 25 -10.13 -0.53 0.50
C ASP A 25 -9.40 -1.84 0.19
N CYS A 26 -8.15 -1.79 -0.28
CA CYS A 26 -7.43 -2.95 -0.81
C CYS A 26 -6.36 -3.51 0.13
N CYS A 27 -5.96 -2.76 1.16
CA CYS A 27 -4.86 -3.17 2.03
C CYS A 27 -5.30 -3.32 3.48
N GLU A 28 -4.55 -4.14 4.20
CA GLU A 28 -4.64 -4.28 5.63
C GLU A 28 -3.30 -3.96 6.27
N ALA A 29 -3.40 -3.45 7.48
CA ALA A 29 -2.37 -2.70 8.14
C ALA A 29 -2.07 -3.39 9.48
N GLY A 30 -0.84 -3.89 9.67
CA GLY A 30 -0.49 -4.68 10.85
C GLY A 30 1.01 -4.95 10.96
N ASP A 31 1.50 -5.09 12.20
CA ASP A 31 2.94 -5.20 12.49
C ASP A 31 3.57 -6.47 11.91
N ASP A 32 2.81 -7.56 11.84
CA ASP A 32 3.24 -8.86 11.29
C ASP A 32 2.88 -9.02 9.81
N PHE A 33 2.41 -7.96 9.15
CA PHE A 33 2.00 -8.02 7.75
C PHE A 33 3.13 -7.69 6.80
N GLU A 34 3.17 -8.47 5.73
CA GLU A 34 4.10 -8.28 4.64
C GLU A 34 3.42 -8.48 3.28
N ALA A 35 3.88 -7.72 2.29
CA ALA A 35 3.44 -7.86 0.91
C ALA A 35 4.61 -7.72 -0.05
N LYS A 36 4.59 -8.47 -1.16
CA LYS A 36 5.58 -8.27 -2.23
C LYS A 36 5.28 -6.97 -2.96
N SER A 37 6.27 -6.08 -3.09
CA SER A 37 6.05 -4.78 -3.71
C SER A 37 5.53 -4.88 -5.16
N GLY A 38 5.98 -5.89 -5.92
CA GLY A 38 5.51 -6.13 -7.28
C GLY A 38 4.01 -6.44 -7.35
N GLU A 39 3.52 -7.33 -6.48
CA GLU A 39 2.10 -7.67 -6.37
C GLU A 39 1.30 -6.46 -5.84
N PHE A 40 1.86 -5.73 -4.88
CA PHE A 40 1.24 -4.54 -4.29
C PHE A 40 0.96 -3.45 -5.34
N TYR A 41 1.94 -3.17 -6.20
CA TYR A 41 1.75 -2.19 -7.26
C TYR A 41 0.81 -2.70 -8.37
N ASN A 42 0.82 -4.00 -8.67
CA ASN A 42 -0.15 -4.56 -9.61
C ASN A 42 -1.58 -4.44 -9.09
N ALA A 43 -1.83 -4.74 -7.81
CA ALA A 43 -3.13 -4.55 -7.19
C ALA A 43 -3.58 -3.09 -7.25
N TYR A 44 -2.67 -2.14 -6.98
CA TYR A 44 -2.95 -0.71 -7.14
C TYR A 44 -3.35 -0.32 -8.57
N ARG A 45 -2.65 -0.87 -9.58
CA ARG A 45 -3.01 -0.64 -10.99
C ARG A 45 -4.41 -1.16 -11.32
N SER A 46 -4.72 -2.37 -10.88
CA SER A 46 -6.04 -2.97 -11.08
C SER A 46 -7.14 -2.16 -10.38
N TYR A 47 -6.89 -1.71 -9.15
CA TYR A 47 -7.80 -0.83 -8.42
C TYR A 47 -8.06 0.48 -9.16
N CYS A 48 -7.01 1.17 -9.63
CA CYS A 48 -7.18 2.39 -10.44
C CYS A 48 -7.99 2.12 -11.71
N LEU A 49 -7.75 1.00 -12.39
CA LEU A 49 -8.51 0.62 -13.58
C LEU A 49 -9.99 0.38 -13.27
N GLN A 50 -10.30 -0.28 -12.16
CA GLN A 50 -11.66 -0.56 -11.70
C GLN A 50 -12.40 0.71 -11.27
N MET A 51 -11.72 1.60 -10.53
CA MET A 51 -12.26 2.87 -10.07
C MET A 51 -12.29 3.96 -11.16
N GLY A 52 -11.65 3.72 -12.31
CA GLY A 52 -11.49 4.71 -13.37
C GLY A 52 -10.55 5.87 -12.99
N GLU A 53 -9.67 5.66 -12.01
CA GLU A 53 -8.72 6.65 -11.54
C GLU A 53 -7.39 6.62 -12.31
N TYR A 54 -6.67 7.74 -12.27
CA TYR A 54 -5.35 7.83 -12.89
C TYR A 54 -4.31 7.02 -12.10
N THR A 55 -3.76 6.00 -12.74
CA THR A 55 -2.64 5.21 -12.20
C THR A 55 -1.38 6.04 -12.08
N ARG A 56 -0.89 6.25 -10.86
CA ARG A 56 0.40 6.92 -10.60
C ARG A 56 1.59 6.06 -11.02
N SER A 57 2.73 6.71 -11.23
CA SER A 57 3.99 6.00 -11.53
C SER A 57 4.44 5.16 -10.33
N THR A 58 5.25 4.14 -10.57
CA THR A 58 5.85 3.34 -9.49
C THR A 58 6.61 4.22 -8.51
N THR A 59 7.38 5.19 -9.01
CA THR A 59 8.17 6.11 -8.18
C THR A 59 7.29 6.94 -7.27
N ASP A 60 6.23 7.56 -7.80
CA ASP A 60 5.32 8.39 -7.00
C ASP A 60 4.57 7.54 -5.98
N PHE A 61 4.07 6.38 -6.41
CA PHE A 61 3.37 5.43 -5.55
C PHE A 61 4.20 5.07 -4.32
N TYR A 62 5.44 4.66 -4.56
CA TYR A 62 6.33 4.24 -3.51
C TYR A 62 6.87 5.38 -2.64
N SER A 63 7.09 6.57 -3.21
CA SER A 63 7.49 7.75 -2.42
C SER A 63 6.37 8.18 -1.48
N ALA A 64 5.11 8.11 -1.96
CA ALA A 64 3.94 8.36 -1.14
C ALA A 64 3.80 7.28 -0.05
N LEU A 65 4.02 6.01 -0.38
CA LEU A 65 3.97 4.91 0.58
C LEU A 65 5.04 5.03 1.68
N GLU A 66 6.27 5.39 1.35
CA GLU A 66 7.30 5.64 2.37
C GLU A 66 6.94 6.80 3.29
N SER A 67 6.23 7.80 2.75
CA SER A 67 5.76 8.95 3.53
C SER A 67 4.67 8.60 4.54
N THR A 68 3.98 7.44 4.39
CA THR A 68 3.03 6.94 5.42
C THR A 68 3.75 6.26 6.59
N GLY A 69 5.07 6.05 6.49
CA GLY A 69 5.86 5.33 7.49
C GLY A 69 6.02 3.83 7.21
N VAL A 70 5.59 3.38 6.04
CA VAL A 70 5.77 1.99 5.59
C VAL A 70 7.23 1.72 5.23
N VAL A 71 7.71 0.55 5.67
CA VAL A 71 9.10 0.15 5.46
C VAL A 71 9.19 -0.84 4.30
N ARG A 72 10.11 -0.59 3.38
CA ARG A 72 10.40 -1.49 2.26
C ARG A 72 11.80 -2.05 2.41
N LYS A 73 11.93 -3.37 2.35
CA LYS A 73 13.22 -4.06 2.46
C LYS A 73 13.45 -4.97 1.27
N ARG A 74 14.66 -4.92 0.73
CA ARG A 74 15.09 -5.89 -0.28
C ARG A 74 15.44 -7.20 0.39
N THR A 75 14.90 -8.28 -0.14
CA THR A 75 15.13 -9.66 0.28
C THR A 75 15.61 -10.49 -0.92
N ARG A 76 15.90 -11.78 -0.69
CA ARG A 76 16.35 -12.70 -1.77
C ARG A 76 15.26 -12.99 -2.80
N THR A 77 13.99 -12.83 -2.44
CA THR A 77 12.83 -13.10 -3.30
C THR A 77 12.28 -11.84 -3.97
N GLY A 78 12.78 -10.65 -3.61
CA GLY A 78 12.32 -9.37 -4.15
C GLY A 78 12.28 -8.28 -3.08
N VAL A 79 11.62 -7.16 -3.39
CA VAL A 79 11.36 -6.10 -2.41
C VAL A 79 10.05 -6.39 -1.69
N ILE A 80 10.11 -6.48 -0.37
CA ILE A 80 8.98 -6.74 0.52
C ILE A 80 8.63 -5.45 1.27
N ILE A 81 7.34 -5.18 1.37
CA ILE A 81 6.74 -4.09 2.11
C ILE A 81 6.30 -4.67 3.46
N TYR A 82 6.72 -4.05 4.56
CA TYR A 82 6.38 -4.46 5.93
C TYR A 82 5.39 -3.46 6.54
N GLY A 83 4.48 -3.98 7.37
CA GLY A 83 3.42 -3.19 7.98
C GLY A 83 2.12 -3.18 7.19
N LEU A 84 2.12 -3.76 5.98
CA LEU A 84 0.98 -3.79 5.06
C LEU A 84 0.87 -5.15 4.37
N LYS A 85 -0.37 -5.58 4.15
CA LYS A 85 -0.75 -6.77 3.39
C LYS A 85 -1.88 -6.40 2.40
N LEU A 86 -1.94 -7.06 1.24
CA LEU A 86 -3.10 -6.96 0.35
C LEU A 86 -4.25 -7.82 0.86
N LYS A 87 -5.48 -7.33 0.76
CA LYS A 87 -6.67 -8.15 1.01
C LYS A 87 -6.76 -9.26 -0.05
N SER A 88 -7.23 -10.44 0.36
CA SER A 88 -7.27 -11.65 -0.47
C SER A 88 -8.09 -11.50 -1.76
N GLU A 89 -8.97 -10.50 -1.86
CA GLU A 89 -9.72 -10.18 -3.11
C GLU A 89 -8.82 -9.73 -4.27
N PHE A 90 -7.52 -9.52 -4.02
CA PHE A 90 -6.51 -9.15 -5.01
C PHE A 90 -5.41 -10.22 -5.16
N GLU A 91 -5.55 -11.36 -4.48
CA GLU A 91 -4.71 -12.56 -4.64
C GLU A 91 -5.41 -13.54 -5.59
N ASP A 92 -5.25 -13.36 -6.91
CA ASP A 92 -5.56 -14.39 -7.92
C ASP A 92 -4.34 -15.30 -8.16
#